data_AF-A0A970GNW2-F1
#
_entry.id   AF-A0A970GNW2-F1
#
_cell.length_a   1.000
_cell.length_b   1.000
_cell.length_c   1.000
_cell.angle_alpha   90.00
_cell.angle_beta   90.00
_cell.angle_gamma   90.00
#
_symmetry.space_group_name_H-M   'P 1'
#
loop_
_entity.id
_entity.type
_entity.pdbx_description
1 polymer ?
#
loop_
_entity_poly.entity_id
_entity_poly.type
_entity_poly.pdbx_seq_one_letter_code
_entity_poly.pdbx_strand_id
1 'polypeptide(L)'
;MKEWADMSVIRIKRFFKKVILFPILPFIMWGPFTHPYIARKTLEKAEENRDKARVKEFLEALIKNKEYYISAANAPDCISADNILYKRIIYDYAHNYLPDRTGYPVFGYRLVDTILKKLKATDNIQRKEKLERDLAFACGWLNHQLADYVPHYKEADGFHGYANSHQIIGASFYPDILRKKESVEHFIIELFHDINISENLDREFAAAGRIMVKMPAGKRNIVTEISKSFREFANIPYQHLPLLQKNFNKIIDGLASLIIILKELQPQLIEEIIEFINDNNHREYLEKSIDYVYENLFLLDYEEIHRRADYGPEKGKGIDYLKIIPVRQESILLKLAYKLGELFTAESISSLLREGMIFQTKILWKKIEVQFKSDILDRLKPLLLNIAEDISTRSEEARSIKNYLFVLLKKERDILSAARDAFCTGLRPIAQLDVDEEEIKRKEPEQILKEMLENRLIKIRFTPAIRKDRKTYRYRLDPESVNIHINGYYEGEAGCPFELKRSESIDDILHYEMKVARDYIRENSVIQLFADIKDYRGEHSEYIDYQIRLY
;
A
#
# COMPACT_ATOMS: atom_id res chain seq x y z
N MET A 1 -0.60 -45.62 19.61
CA MET A 1 -1.90 -45.29 18.96
C MET A 1 -2.40 -43.90 19.33
N LYS A 2 -2.66 -43.55 20.61
CA LYS A 2 -3.10 -42.18 20.99
C LYS A 2 -2.24 -41.06 20.37
N GLU A 3 -0.93 -41.13 20.48
CA GLU A 3 -0.01 -40.10 19.94
C GLU A 3 -0.10 -39.91 18.42
N TRP A 4 -0.51 -40.94 17.67
CA TRP A 4 -0.74 -40.82 16.22
C TRP A 4 -2.09 -40.16 15.90
N ALA A 5 -3.09 -40.28 16.78
CA ALA A 5 -4.31 -39.49 16.72
C ALA A 5 -4.02 -38.02 17.10
N ASP A 6 -3.22 -37.76 18.14
CA ASP A 6 -2.87 -36.39 18.54
C ASP A 6 -2.00 -35.69 17.47
N MET A 7 -1.00 -36.34 16.89
CA MET A 7 -0.22 -35.76 15.79
C MET A 7 -1.05 -35.47 14.53
N SER A 8 -2.02 -36.33 14.20
CA SER A 8 -2.92 -36.09 13.05
C SER A 8 -3.92 -34.98 13.36
N VAL A 9 -4.49 -34.90 14.57
CA VAL A 9 -5.34 -33.78 15.01
C VAL A 9 -4.57 -32.45 15.05
N ILE A 10 -3.29 -32.44 15.45
CA ILE A 10 -2.44 -31.24 15.43
C ILE A 10 -2.15 -30.81 13.98
N ARG A 11 -1.80 -31.74 13.09
CA ARG A 11 -1.59 -31.43 11.65
C ARG A 11 -2.88 -30.94 10.98
N ILE A 12 -4.02 -31.56 11.27
CA ILE A 12 -5.33 -31.15 10.74
C ILE A 12 -5.73 -29.77 11.31
N LYS A 13 -5.49 -29.48 12.59
CA LYS A 13 -5.72 -28.14 13.17
C LYS A 13 -4.80 -27.08 12.57
N ARG A 14 -3.53 -27.39 12.27
CA ARG A 14 -2.63 -26.48 11.53
C ARG A 14 -3.08 -26.29 10.08
N PHE A 15 -3.57 -27.34 9.40
CA PHE A 15 -4.12 -27.24 8.05
C PHE A 15 -5.39 -26.37 8.03
N PHE A 16 -6.33 -26.57 8.95
CA PHE A 16 -7.48 -25.69 9.07
C PHE A 16 -7.10 -24.26 9.46
N LYS A 17 -6.18 -24.03 10.42
CA LYS A 17 -5.64 -22.68 10.68
C LYS A 17 -5.10 -22.01 9.41
N LYS A 18 -4.32 -22.72 8.59
CA LYS A 18 -3.77 -22.20 7.31
C LYS A 18 -4.84 -21.82 6.26
N VAL A 19 -6.01 -22.45 6.28
CA VAL A 19 -7.15 -22.09 5.40
C VAL A 19 -8.00 -20.96 6.01
N ILE A 20 -7.95 -20.79 7.33
CA ILE A 20 -8.89 -19.99 8.11
C ILE A 20 -8.30 -18.62 8.54
N LEU A 21 -6.98 -18.51 8.77
CA LEU A 21 -6.30 -17.29 9.24
C LEU A 21 -5.83 -16.37 8.09
N PHE A 22 -6.63 -15.36 7.79
CA PHE A 22 -6.38 -14.25 6.84
C PHE A 22 -7.72 -13.53 6.64
N PRO A 23 -7.84 -12.18 6.40
CA PRO A 23 -6.82 -11.15 6.12
C PRO A 23 -7.19 -9.73 6.66
N ILE A 24 -6.68 -8.66 6.01
CA ILE A 24 -7.13 -7.22 5.88
C ILE A 24 -6.50 -6.22 6.93
N LEU A 25 -6.14 -4.90 6.84
CA LEU A 25 -6.06 -3.77 5.84
C LEU A 25 -4.74 -2.91 5.97
N PRO A 26 -4.69 -1.56 5.70
CA PRO A 26 -4.23 -0.80 4.51
C PRO A 26 -3.01 0.22 4.73
N PHE A 27 -2.82 1.35 4.00
CA PHE A 27 -1.70 1.75 3.06
C PHE A 27 -0.31 2.11 3.61
N ILE A 28 0.82 1.60 3.04
CA ILE A 28 2.12 2.26 2.71
C ILE A 28 2.72 1.70 1.38
N MET A 29 4.02 1.42 1.23
CA MET A 29 4.65 0.67 0.10
C MET A 29 5.76 -0.32 0.54
N TRP A 30 6.44 -0.08 1.67
CA TRP A 30 6.55 -1.05 2.77
C TRP A 30 6.29 -0.31 4.09
N GLY A 31 6.02 -1.05 5.17
CA GLY A 31 5.83 -0.45 6.50
C GLY A 31 7.09 0.26 7.02
N PRO A 32 6.98 1.29 7.90
CA PRO A 32 8.09 2.13 8.32
C PRO A 32 9.17 1.39 9.11
N PHE A 33 8.92 0.19 9.62
CA PHE A 33 9.97 -0.65 10.21
C PHE A 33 10.67 -1.50 9.14
N THR A 34 9.92 -1.90 8.11
CA THR A 34 10.38 -2.79 7.04
C THR A 34 11.34 -2.13 6.06
N HIS A 35 11.09 -0.91 5.56
CA HIS A 35 12.06 -0.22 4.70
C HIS A 35 13.45 -0.01 5.37
N PRO A 36 13.53 0.49 6.62
CA PRO A 36 14.80 0.65 7.32
C PRO A 36 15.46 -0.70 7.65
N TYR A 37 14.66 -1.76 7.88
CA TYR A 37 15.17 -3.12 8.04
C TYR A 37 15.81 -3.64 6.75
N ILE A 38 15.13 -3.52 5.60
CA ILE A 38 15.66 -3.88 4.28
C ILE A 38 16.94 -3.10 4.00
N ALA A 39 16.94 -1.78 4.23
CA ALA A 39 18.11 -0.94 4.07
C ALA A 39 19.30 -1.45 4.89
N ARG A 40 19.09 -1.66 6.20
CA ARG A 40 20.11 -2.21 7.10
C ARG A 40 20.62 -3.58 6.65
N LYS A 41 19.73 -4.52 6.30
CA LYS A 41 20.12 -5.87 5.85
C LYS A 41 20.85 -5.86 4.51
N THR A 42 20.48 -4.97 3.59
CA THR A 42 21.21 -4.76 2.34
C THR A 42 22.64 -4.26 2.60
N LEU A 43 22.81 -3.36 3.58
CA LEU A 43 24.13 -2.85 3.97
C LEU A 43 24.95 -3.88 4.75
N GLU A 44 24.35 -4.65 5.67
CA GLU A 44 25.01 -5.80 6.33
C GLU A 44 25.51 -6.82 5.27
N LYS A 45 24.66 -7.20 4.30
CA LYS A 45 25.05 -8.06 3.15
C LYS A 45 26.17 -7.44 2.31
N ALA A 46 26.19 -6.11 2.13
CA ALA A 46 27.23 -5.41 1.38
C ALA A 46 28.55 -5.27 2.16
N GLU A 47 28.51 -5.11 3.48
CA GLU A 47 29.66 -5.17 4.38
C GLU A 47 30.32 -6.57 4.32
N GLU A 48 29.53 -7.64 4.39
CA GLU A 48 29.98 -9.04 4.23
C GLU A 48 30.57 -9.33 2.85
N ASN A 49 30.09 -8.65 1.80
CA ASN A 49 30.49 -8.87 0.41
C ASN A 49 31.31 -7.69 -0.16
N ARG A 50 32.10 -7.00 0.67
CA ARG A 50 32.81 -5.75 0.34
C ARG A 50 33.64 -5.78 -0.94
N ASP A 51 34.24 -6.93 -1.29
CA ASP A 51 35.05 -7.08 -2.50
C ASP A 51 34.23 -7.13 -3.81
N LYS A 52 32.91 -7.36 -3.72
CA LYS A 52 31.99 -7.35 -4.88
C LYS A 52 31.37 -5.98 -5.15
N ALA A 53 31.48 -5.03 -4.21
CA ALA A 53 30.93 -3.69 -4.37
C ALA A 53 31.72 -2.92 -5.45
N ARG A 54 31.07 -2.58 -6.57
CA ARG A 54 31.75 -1.95 -7.73
C ARG A 54 32.18 -0.51 -7.47
N VAL A 55 31.46 0.21 -6.62
CA VAL A 55 31.79 1.56 -6.16
C VAL A 55 32.11 1.48 -4.66
N LYS A 56 33.40 1.42 -4.30
CA LYS A 56 33.81 1.25 -2.89
C LYS A 56 33.48 2.47 -2.03
N GLU A 57 33.48 3.65 -2.66
CA GLU A 57 33.10 4.93 -2.08
C GLU A 57 31.63 4.97 -1.63
N PHE A 58 30.74 4.16 -2.23
CA PHE A 58 29.37 3.97 -1.71
C PHE A 58 29.41 3.30 -0.35
N LEU A 59 29.97 2.08 -0.31
CA LEU A 59 29.95 1.24 0.88
C LEU A 59 30.66 1.95 2.05
N GLU A 60 31.76 2.65 1.79
CA GLU A 60 32.48 3.41 2.82
C GLU A 60 31.72 4.65 3.31
N ALA A 61 31.07 5.42 2.42
CA ALA A 61 30.22 6.54 2.82
C ALA A 61 28.97 6.08 3.59
N LEU A 62 28.38 4.94 3.21
CA LEU A 62 27.20 4.35 3.86
C LEU A 62 27.55 3.76 5.22
N ILE A 63 28.67 3.05 5.37
CA ILE A 63 29.15 2.58 6.69
C ILE A 63 29.40 3.77 7.62
N LYS A 64 30.10 4.81 7.14
CA LYS A 64 30.40 6.04 7.91
C LYS A 64 29.13 6.79 8.35
N ASN A 65 28.04 6.68 7.59
CA ASN A 65 26.79 7.42 7.80
C ASN A 65 25.57 6.48 7.93
N LYS A 66 25.74 5.30 8.54
CA LYS A 66 24.75 4.19 8.58
C LYS A 66 23.34 4.64 8.99
N GLU A 67 23.22 5.52 9.99
CA GLU A 67 21.95 6.12 10.39
C GLU A 67 21.24 6.91 9.28
N TYR A 68 21.96 7.72 8.49
CA TYR A 68 21.36 8.55 7.44
C TYR A 68 20.85 7.70 6.29
N TYR A 69 21.57 6.63 5.94
CA TYR A 69 21.13 5.67 4.95
C TYR A 69 19.89 4.89 5.41
N ILE A 70 19.89 4.37 6.64
CA ILE A 70 18.75 3.62 7.21
C ILE A 70 17.51 4.52 7.37
N SER A 71 17.65 5.74 7.92
CA SER A 71 16.53 6.66 8.11
C SER A 71 16.03 7.34 6.82
N ALA A 72 16.83 7.33 5.75
CA ALA A 72 16.40 7.79 4.44
C ALA A 72 15.60 6.73 3.65
N ALA A 73 15.57 5.47 4.10
CA ALA A 73 14.67 4.46 3.53
C ALA A 73 13.18 4.75 3.80
N ASN A 74 12.87 5.66 4.73
CA ASN A 74 11.52 6.20 4.95
C ASN A 74 11.32 7.60 4.32
N ALA A 75 12.31 8.12 3.58
CA ALA A 75 12.23 9.45 2.98
C ALA A 75 11.26 9.56 1.79
N PRO A 76 11.11 8.54 0.91
CA PRO A 76 10.17 8.62 -0.20
C PRO A 76 8.71 8.50 0.26
N ASP A 77 8.40 7.72 1.31
CA ASP A 77 7.04 7.64 1.89
C ASP A 77 6.53 8.97 2.44
N CYS A 78 7.42 9.89 2.84
CA CYS A 78 7.04 11.27 3.17
C CYS A 78 6.27 11.95 2.03
N ILE A 79 6.48 11.54 0.78
CA ILE A 79 5.75 11.98 -0.41
C ILE A 79 4.38 11.30 -0.47
N SER A 80 4.36 9.97 -0.40
CA SER A 80 3.14 9.13 -0.39
C SER A 80 2.14 9.60 0.68
N ALA A 81 2.65 9.98 1.85
CA ALA A 81 1.86 10.48 2.97
C ALA A 81 1.25 11.89 2.74
N ASP A 82 1.88 12.81 1.99
CA ASP A 82 1.25 14.11 1.67
C ASP A 82 0.08 13.92 0.71
N ASN A 83 0.21 12.97 -0.21
CA ASN A 83 -0.87 12.52 -1.09
C ASN A 83 -2.03 11.91 -0.27
N ILE A 84 -1.74 10.94 0.61
CA ILE A 84 -2.78 10.23 1.37
C ILE A 84 -3.45 11.08 2.46
N LEU A 85 -2.71 12.00 3.11
CA LEU A 85 -3.26 12.89 4.16
C LEU A 85 -3.99 14.11 3.59
N TYR A 86 -3.57 14.64 2.43
CA TYR A 86 -4.07 15.93 1.91
C TYR A 86 -4.52 15.92 0.43
N LYS A 87 -4.57 14.75 -0.22
CA LYS A 87 -4.93 14.55 -1.64
C LYS A 87 -4.01 15.30 -2.62
N ARG A 88 -2.71 15.29 -2.35
CA ARG A 88 -1.67 16.00 -3.10
C ARG A 88 -0.71 15.05 -3.84
N ILE A 89 -1.10 14.66 -5.06
CA ILE A 89 -0.27 13.89 -6.02
C ILE A 89 0.99 14.64 -6.53
N ILE A 90 1.24 15.87 -6.09
CA ILE A 90 2.13 16.84 -6.77
C ILE A 90 3.61 16.43 -6.81
N TYR A 91 4.04 15.50 -5.96
CA TYR A 91 5.44 15.04 -5.87
C TYR A 91 5.61 13.54 -6.11
N ASP A 92 4.56 12.79 -6.44
CA ASP A 92 4.55 11.32 -6.54
C ASP A 92 5.62 10.72 -7.46
N TYR A 93 6.06 11.48 -8.48
CA TYR A 93 7.19 11.15 -9.37
C TYR A 93 8.53 10.93 -8.63
N ALA A 94 8.67 11.45 -7.41
CA ALA A 94 9.83 11.26 -6.54
C ALA A 94 9.70 10.03 -5.61
N HIS A 95 8.49 9.50 -5.42
CA HIS A 95 8.23 8.32 -4.62
C HIS A 95 8.63 7.05 -5.38
N ASN A 96 7.95 6.78 -6.49
CA ASN A 96 8.31 5.82 -7.55
C ASN A 96 7.36 5.92 -8.76
N TYR A 97 6.42 6.87 -8.69
CA TYR A 97 5.21 6.91 -9.50
C TYR A 97 5.40 7.90 -10.65
N LEU A 98 6.20 7.49 -11.63
CA LEU A 98 6.02 7.98 -13.00
C LEU A 98 4.86 7.20 -13.64
N PRO A 99 4.13 7.77 -14.63
CA PRO A 99 3.00 7.10 -15.26
C PRO A 99 3.37 5.92 -16.19
N ASP A 100 4.65 5.52 -16.23
CA ASP A 100 5.05 4.24 -16.82
C ASP A 100 4.75 3.07 -15.87
N ARG A 101 4.43 1.91 -16.43
CA ARG A 101 4.07 0.72 -15.64
C ARG A 101 5.29 -0.04 -15.08
N THR A 102 6.48 0.56 -15.07
CA THR A 102 7.75 -0.14 -14.74
C THR A 102 8.32 0.19 -13.36
N GLY A 103 7.81 1.23 -12.68
CA GLY A 103 8.25 1.59 -11.33
C GLY A 103 9.71 2.03 -11.25
N TYR A 104 10.25 2.56 -12.36
CA TYR A 104 11.68 2.70 -12.51
C TYR A 104 12.23 3.90 -11.70
N PRO A 105 13.23 3.71 -10.81
CA PRO A 105 13.53 4.68 -9.75
C PRO A 105 14.49 5.80 -10.21
N VAL A 106 14.10 6.53 -11.27
CA VAL A 106 14.89 7.62 -11.88
C VAL A 106 15.30 8.67 -10.83
N PHE A 107 14.41 9.00 -9.89
CA PHE A 107 14.67 10.04 -8.88
C PHE A 107 15.83 9.65 -7.94
N GLY A 108 15.82 8.42 -7.43
CA GLY A 108 16.90 7.84 -6.61
C GLY A 108 18.23 7.77 -7.35
N TYR A 109 18.24 7.27 -8.59
CA TYR A 109 19.47 7.23 -9.38
C TYR A 109 20.01 8.65 -9.66
N ARG A 110 19.16 9.65 -9.95
CA ARG A 110 19.58 11.05 -10.12
C ARG A 110 20.11 11.70 -8.84
N LEU A 111 19.53 11.40 -7.67
CA LEU A 111 20.08 11.82 -6.37
C LEU A 111 21.53 11.33 -6.22
N VAL A 112 21.73 10.02 -6.40
CA VAL A 112 23.02 9.34 -6.20
C VAL A 112 24.08 9.81 -7.21
N ASP A 113 23.78 9.79 -8.52
CA ASP A 113 24.68 10.25 -9.58
C ASP A 113 25.11 11.72 -9.39
N THR A 114 24.17 12.61 -9.06
CA THR A 114 24.47 14.03 -8.87
C THR A 114 25.39 14.26 -7.67
N ILE A 115 25.26 13.49 -6.59
CA ILE A 115 26.14 13.60 -5.43
C ILE A 115 27.52 13.00 -5.73
N LEU A 116 27.59 11.88 -6.47
CA LEU A 116 28.86 11.33 -6.95
C LEU A 116 29.65 12.31 -7.81
N LYS A 117 28.97 12.95 -8.78
CA LYS A 117 29.56 14.01 -9.62
C LYS A 117 30.06 15.19 -8.77
N LYS A 118 29.37 15.54 -7.68
CA LYS A 118 29.82 16.56 -6.71
C LYS A 118 30.99 16.12 -5.82
N LEU A 119 31.05 14.84 -5.43
CA LEU A 119 32.13 14.26 -4.63
C LEU A 119 33.45 14.20 -5.42
N LYS A 120 33.39 13.77 -6.68
CA LYS A 120 34.55 13.73 -7.59
C LYS A 120 35.07 15.13 -7.97
N ALA A 121 34.31 16.19 -7.69
CA ALA A 121 34.62 17.58 -8.02
C ALA A 121 34.84 18.48 -6.79
N THR A 122 35.30 17.93 -5.65
CA THR A 122 35.62 18.74 -4.46
C THR A 122 36.72 18.17 -3.57
N ASP A 123 37.84 18.89 -3.48
CA ASP A 123 38.94 18.60 -2.56
C ASP A 123 38.70 19.15 -1.14
N ASN A 124 37.71 20.04 -0.96
CA ASN A 124 37.38 20.57 0.36
C ASN A 124 36.78 19.49 1.27
N ILE A 125 37.48 19.18 2.36
CA ILE A 125 37.16 18.10 3.31
C ILE A 125 35.76 18.27 3.91
N GLN A 126 35.41 19.43 4.46
CA GLN A 126 34.12 19.64 5.12
C GLN A 126 32.94 19.50 4.15
N ARG A 127 33.13 19.91 2.89
CA ARG A 127 32.16 19.70 1.81
C ARG A 127 32.09 18.23 1.39
N LYS A 128 33.22 17.50 1.35
CA LYS A 128 33.25 16.06 1.09
C LYS A 128 32.47 15.29 2.16
N GLU A 129 32.70 15.57 3.45
CA GLU A 129 31.97 14.94 4.55
C GLU A 129 30.46 15.23 4.50
N LYS A 130 30.05 16.46 4.14
CA LYS A 130 28.63 16.74 3.90
C LYS A 130 28.08 15.88 2.76
N LEU A 131 28.81 15.75 1.66
CA LEU A 131 28.37 15.00 0.48
C LEU A 131 28.40 13.47 0.70
N GLU A 132 29.30 12.93 1.54
CA GLU A 132 29.27 11.52 1.98
C GLU A 132 27.97 11.22 2.75
N ARG A 133 27.51 12.14 3.59
CA ARG A 133 26.20 12.06 4.27
C ARG A 133 25.03 12.27 3.30
N ASP A 134 25.11 13.25 2.40
CA ASP A 134 24.08 13.47 1.38
C ASP A 134 23.96 12.21 0.48
N LEU A 135 25.07 11.52 0.20
CA LEU A 135 25.14 10.27 -0.56
C LEU A 135 24.49 9.11 0.20
N ALA A 136 24.80 8.96 1.49
CA ALA A 136 24.13 7.96 2.34
C ALA A 136 22.61 8.16 2.34
N PHE A 137 22.13 9.41 2.47
CA PHE A 137 20.71 9.74 2.31
C PHE A 137 20.18 9.36 0.92
N ALA A 138 20.88 9.71 -0.16
CA ALA A 138 20.45 9.40 -1.53
C ALA A 138 20.38 7.90 -1.82
N CYS A 139 21.35 7.12 -1.34
CA CYS A 139 21.33 5.67 -1.44
C CYS A 139 20.23 5.04 -0.58
N GLY A 140 19.82 5.68 0.54
CA GLY A 140 18.68 5.24 1.33
C GLY A 140 17.34 5.50 0.62
N TRP A 141 17.19 6.67 -0.03
CA TRP A 141 16.06 6.96 -0.92
C TRP A 141 15.97 5.92 -2.04
N LEU A 142 17.08 5.65 -2.74
CA LEU A 142 17.14 4.64 -3.79
C LEU A 142 16.96 3.20 -3.25
N ASN A 143 17.36 2.91 -2.01
CA ASN A 143 17.12 1.60 -1.39
C ASN A 143 15.62 1.31 -1.25
N HIS A 144 14.86 2.25 -0.68
CA HIS A 144 13.40 2.19 -0.64
C HIS A 144 12.82 1.94 -2.04
N GLN A 145 13.20 2.78 -3.01
CA GLN A 145 12.64 2.71 -4.36
C GLN A 145 12.95 1.40 -5.11
N LEU A 146 14.04 0.72 -4.76
CA LEU A 146 14.37 -0.60 -5.28
C LEU A 146 13.69 -1.72 -4.46
N ALA A 147 13.50 -1.55 -3.16
CA ALA A 147 12.80 -2.49 -2.30
C ALA A 147 11.31 -2.66 -2.69
N ASP A 148 10.72 -1.61 -3.24
CA ASP A 148 9.38 -1.54 -3.87
C ASP A 148 9.21 -2.42 -5.12
N TYR A 149 10.29 -2.64 -5.88
CA TYR A 149 10.19 -3.36 -7.16
C TYR A 149 9.59 -4.76 -6.98
N VAL A 150 10.04 -5.46 -5.94
CA VAL A 150 9.68 -6.84 -5.63
C VAL A 150 8.23 -7.02 -5.17
N PRO A 151 7.66 -6.23 -4.24
CA PRO A 151 6.26 -6.33 -3.89
C PRO A 151 5.30 -5.67 -4.88
N HIS A 152 5.67 -4.64 -5.66
CA HIS A 152 4.68 -3.89 -6.46
C HIS A 152 4.76 -4.13 -7.97
N TYR A 153 5.96 -4.29 -8.53
CA TYR A 153 6.18 -4.23 -10.00
C TYR A 153 6.61 -5.57 -10.62
N LYS A 154 7.17 -6.48 -9.81
CA LYS A 154 7.39 -7.87 -10.20
C LYS A 154 6.04 -8.56 -10.42
N GLU A 155 5.93 -9.42 -11.42
CA GLU A 155 4.74 -10.25 -11.63
C GLU A 155 4.75 -11.47 -10.70
N ALA A 156 3.59 -11.81 -10.13
CA ALA A 156 3.35 -13.04 -9.36
C ALA A 156 1.95 -13.58 -9.65
N ASP A 157 1.82 -14.89 -9.85
CA ASP A 157 0.56 -15.62 -10.01
C ASP A 157 -0.43 -15.03 -11.04
N GLY A 158 0.08 -14.33 -12.05
CA GLY A 158 -0.68 -13.66 -13.13
C GLY A 158 -0.98 -12.17 -12.91
N PHE A 159 -0.79 -11.68 -11.69
CA PHE A 159 -1.06 -10.30 -11.29
C PHE A 159 0.16 -9.39 -11.53
N HIS A 160 -0.10 -8.22 -12.12
CA HIS A 160 0.81 -7.07 -12.12
C HIS A 160 0.26 -6.02 -11.17
N GLY A 161 1.12 -5.33 -10.42
CA GLY A 161 0.68 -4.57 -9.26
C GLY A 161 0.61 -5.50 -8.04
N TYR A 162 1.29 -5.11 -6.97
CA TYR A 162 1.13 -5.72 -5.65
C TYR A 162 1.27 -7.27 -5.61
N ALA A 163 2.37 -7.81 -6.13
CA ALA A 163 2.72 -9.23 -6.13
C ALA A 163 2.63 -9.95 -4.77
N ASN A 164 2.83 -9.24 -3.66
CA ASN A 164 2.70 -9.78 -2.31
C ASN A 164 1.30 -9.57 -1.68
N SER A 165 0.38 -8.95 -2.41
CA SER A 165 -1.05 -9.04 -2.17
C SER A 165 -1.61 -10.33 -2.82
N HIS A 166 -2.92 -10.46 -3.02
CA HIS A 166 -3.59 -11.65 -3.60
C HIS A 166 -3.48 -12.96 -2.82
N GLN A 167 -2.73 -13.00 -1.72
CA GLN A 167 -2.69 -14.16 -0.82
C GLN A 167 -3.61 -13.97 0.38
N ILE A 168 -3.85 -12.72 0.79
CA ILE A 168 -4.47 -12.35 2.05
C ILE A 168 -6.00 -12.45 1.85
N ILE A 169 -6.68 -11.54 1.14
CA ILE A 169 -8.12 -11.70 0.77
C ILE A 169 -8.24 -12.77 -0.33
N GLY A 170 -7.43 -12.63 -1.37
CA GLY A 170 -6.89 -13.69 -2.20
C GLY A 170 -7.78 -14.89 -2.54
N ALA A 171 -7.32 -16.07 -2.12
CA ALA A 171 -7.77 -17.37 -2.62
C ALA A 171 -9.29 -17.64 -2.55
N SER A 172 -10.03 -16.89 -1.73
CA SER A 172 -11.48 -17.11 -1.51
C SER A 172 -12.40 -16.26 -2.40
N PHE A 173 -11.91 -15.43 -3.34
CA PHE A 173 -12.76 -14.55 -4.17
C PHE A 173 -12.48 -14.67 -5.69
N TYR A 174 -13.18 -13.85 -6.48
CA TYR A 174 -12.96 -13.70 -7.92
C TYR A 174 -11.87 -12.64 -8.19
N PRO A 175 -11.05 -12.78 -9.25
CA PRO A 175 -9.94 -11.86 -9.54
C PRO A 175 -10.34 -10.38 -9.60
N ASP A 176 -11.59 -10.08 -9.95
CA ASP A 176 -12.13 -8.72 -9.99
C ASP A 176 -12.24 -8.09 -8.59
N ILE A 177 -12.77 -8.85 -7.63
CA ILE A 177 -12.85 -8.47 -6.22
C ILE A 177 -11.44 -8.33 -5.64
N LEU A 178 -10.48 -9.13 -6.10
CA LEU A 178 -9.09 -9.03 -5.66
C LEU A 178 -8.43 -7.76 -6.20
N ARG A 179 -8.46 -7.52 -7.52
CA ARG A 179 -7.89 -6.31 -8.14
C ARG A 179 -8.47 -5.02 -7.58
N LYS A 180 -9.80 -4.94 -7.36
CA LYS A 180 -10.41 -3.76 -6.70
C LYS A 180 -10.00 -3.57 -5.23
N LYS A 181 -9.34 -4.54 -4.59
CA LYS A 181 -8.87 -4.47 -3.20
C LYS A 181 -7.37 -4.80 -3.06
N GLU A 182 -6.62 -4.88 -4.16
CA GLU A 182 -5.19 -5.29 -4.22
C GLU A 182 -4.29 -4.37 -3.40
N SER A 183 -4.60 -3.06 -3.45
CA SER A 183 -3.96 -2.04 -2.64
C SER A 183 -4.27 -2.37 -1.18
N VAL A 184 -5.55 -2.33 -0.79
CA VAL A 184 -6.04 -2.70 0.57
C VAL A 184 -5.40 -3.99 1.11
N GLU A 185 -5.13 -4.98 0.25
CA GLU A 185 -4.40 -6.19 0.59
C GLU A 185 -2.91 -5.97 0.88
N HIS A 186 -2.18 -5.33 -0.04
CA HIS A 186 -0.74 -5.19 0.05
C HIS A 186 -0.27 -4.73 1.44
N PHE A 187 -0.96 -3.76 2.01
CA PHE A 187 -0.49 -3.05 3.18
C PHE A 187 -0.79 -3.75 4.52
N ILE A 188 -1.62 -4.78 4.47
CA ILE A 188 -1.78 -5.74 5.58
C ILE A 188 -0.46 -6.45 5.78
N ILE A 189 0.14 -6.88 4.66
CA ILE A 189 1.41 -7.59 4.69
C ILE A 189 2.49 -6.67 5.26
N GLU A 190 2.42 -5.37 5.00
CA GLU A 190 3.34 -4.38 5.60
C GLU A 190 3.18 -4.27 7.10
N LEU A 191 1.95 -4.10 7.60
CA LEU A 191 1.70 -4.09 9.05
C LEU A 191 2.13 -5.42 9.68
N PHE A 192 1.92 -6.54 9.00
CA PHE A 192 2.34 -7.87 9.45
C PHE A 192 3.85 -8.08 9.37
N HIS A 193 4.53 -7.50 8.40
CA HIS A 193 5.99 -7.49 8.26
C HIS A 193 6.63 -6.59 9.31
N ASP A 194 6.07 -5.41 9.57
CA ASP A 194 6.48 -4.51 10.66
C ASP A 194 6.30 -5.19 12.03
N ILE A 195 5.15 -5.84 12.27
CA ILE A 195 4.92 -6.66 13.49
C ILE A 195 5.94 -7.80 13.58
N ASN A 196 6.17 -8.54 12.49
CA ASN A 196 7.16 -9.62 12.46
C ASN A 196 8.60 -9.08 12.67
N ILE A 197 8.91 -7.85 12.26
CA ILE A 197 10.20 -7.21 12.53
C ILE A 197 10.29 -6.77 14.00
N SER A 198 9.27 -6.07 14.52
CA SER A 198 9.26 -5.54 15.89
C SER A 198 9.11 -6.61 16.97
N GLU A 199 8.52 -7.76 16.66
CA GLU A 199 8.23 -8.83 17.62
C GLU A 199 8.94 -10.16 17.34
N ASN A 200 9.66 -10.32 16.23
CA ASN A 200 10.41 -11.54 15.93
C ASN A 200 11.81 -11.28 15.34
N LEU A 201 11.92 -10.64 14.17
CA LEU A 201 13.19 -10.59 13.43
C LEU A 201 14.24 -9.66 14.02
N ASP A 202 13.88 -8.47 14.53
CA ASP A 202 14.82 -7.58 15.24
C ASP A 202 14.10 -6.58 16.17
N ARG A 203 13.71 -7.09 17.34
CA ARG A 203 13.03 -6.31 18.40
C ARG A 203 13.86 -5.11 18.91
N GLU A 204 15.19 -5.17 18.81
CA GLU A 204 16.04 -4.09 19.28
C GLU A 204 16.15 -2.96 18.26
N PHE A 205 16.29 -3.29 16.98
CA PHE A 205 16.25 -2.32 15.88
C PHE A 205 14.92 -1.56 15.85
N ALA A 206 13.82 -2.29 16.00
CA ALA A 206 12.45 -1.80 15.94
C ALA A 206 11.87 -1.33 17.29
N ALA A 207 12.71 -1.10 18.30
CA ALA A 207 12.23 -0.57 19.57
C ALA A 207 11.66 0.87 19.43
N ALA A 208 10.70 1.21 20.30
CA ALA A 208 10.05 2.52 20.34
C ALA A 208 11.07 3.68 20.26
N GLY A 209 10.74 4.72 19.47
CA GLY A 209 11.58 5.90 19.28
C GLY A 209 12.82 5.72 18.39
N ARG A 210 13.27 4.49 18.10
CA ARG A 210 14.52 4.27 17.35
C ARG A 210 14.41 4.46 15.84
N ILE A 211 13.24 4.17 15.26
CA ILE A 211 13.00 4.35 13.83
C ILE A 211 12.32 5.69 13.59
N MET A 212 12.93 6.52 12.73
CA MET A 212 12.46 7.83 12.32
C MET A 212 12.94 8.13 10.90
N VAL A 213 12.24 9.01 10.19
CA VAL A 213 12.73 9.61 8.95
C VAL A 213 13.49 10.92 9.21
N LYS A 214 14.63 11.10 8.51
CA LYS A 214 15.49 12.29 8.55
C LYS A 214 15.61 12.89 7.15
N MET A 215 14.96 14.04 6.89
CA MET A 215 15.02 14.73 5.58
C MET A 215 16.20 15.74 5.52
N PRO A 216 16.76 16.04 4.34
CA PRO A 216 17.96 16.86 4.22
C PRO A 216 17.63 18.35 4.40
N ALA A 217 18.25 18.97 5.40
CA ALA A 217 17.92 20.33 5.81
C ALA A 217 18.52 21.44 4.92
N GLY A 218 17.88 22.61 4.93
CA GLY A 218 18.42 23.87 4.41
C GLY A 218 18.05 24.21 2.96
N LYS A 219 18.35 25.46 2.57
CA LYS A 219 17.94 26.06 1.28
C LYS A 219 18.59 25.44 0.04
N ARG A 220 19.67 24.68 0.22
CA ARG A 220 20.44 23.97 -0.82
C ARG A 220 20.59 22.49 -0.42
N ASN A 221 19.46 21.83 -0.16
CA ASN A 221 19.39 20.39 0.01
C ASN A 221 19.28 19.70 -1.37
N ILE A 222 19.61 18.41 -1.44
CA ILE A 222 19.67 17.68 -2.70
C ILE A 222 18.28 17.38 -3.31
N VAL A 223 17.25 17.11 -2.52
CA VAL A 223 15.89 16.79 -3.00
C VAL A 223 15.26 17.99 -3.74
N THR A 224 15.41 19.20 -3.20
CA THR A 224 15.04 20.48 -3.84
C THR A 224 15.97 20.88 -5.00
N GLU A 225 17.05 20.15 -5.24
CA GLU A 225 17.91 20.33 -6.41
C GLU A 225 17.52 19.36 -7.53
N ILE A 226 17.38 18.08 -7.23
CA ILE A 226 16.99 17.03 -8.20
C ILE A 226 15.57 17.24 -8.74
N SER A 227 14.62 17.62 -7.90
CA SER A 227 13.24 17.89 -8.35
C SER A 227 13.14 19.01 -9.40
N LYS A 228 14.15 19.88 -9.55
CA LYS A 228 14.22 20.88 -10.64
C LYS A 228 14.71 20.31 -11.98
N SER A 229 15.30 19.11 -11.99
CA SER A 229 15.64 18.40 -13.23
C SER A 229 14.40 17.81 -13.92
N PHE A 230 13.36 17.48 -13.13
CA PHE A 230 12.06 16.99 -13.60
C PHE A 230 11.18 18.17 -14.00
N ARG A 231 11.56 18.88 -15.08
CA ARG A 231 10.95 20.15 -15.53
C ARG A 231 9.45 20.11 -15.81
N GLU A 232 8.92 18.93 -16.08
CA GLU A 232 7.49 18.66 -16.37
C GLU A 232 6.66 18.45 -15.09
N PHE A 233 7.32 18.37 -13.92
CA PHE A 233 6.71 18.06 -12.63
C PHE A 233 6.94 19.19 -11.61
N ALA A 234 6.19 19.18 -10.50
CA ALA A 234 6.34 20.22 -9.47
C ALA A 234 7.62 20.04 -8.65
N ASN A 235 8.50 21.04 -8.66
CA ASN A 235 9.68 21.11 -7.79
C ASN A 235 9.28 20.97 -6.31
N ILE A 236 10.04 20.19 -5.53
CA ILE A 236 9.83 20.02 -4.08
C ILE A 236 10.58 21.15 -3.34
N PRO A 237 9.89 22.17 -2.78
CA PRO A 237 10.55 23.32 -2.14
C PRO A 237 11.12 22.93 -0.77
N TYR A 238 12.26 23.51 -0.39
CA TYR A 238 12.95 23.16 0.86
C TYR A 238 12.10 23.42 2.11
N GLN A 239 11.13 24.33 2.02
CA GLN A 239 10.18 24.67 3.07
C GLN A 239 9.19 23.54 3.39
N HIS A 240 8.91 22.63 2.44
CA HIS A 240 7.96 21.54 2.66
C HIS A 240 8.63 20.34 3.35
N LEU A 241 9.92 20.08 3.11
CA LEU A 241 10.62 18.89 3.64
C LEU A 241 10.46 18.70 5.17
N PRO A 242 10.54 19.75 6.03
CA PRO A 242 10.30 19.59 7.47
C PRO A 242 8.85 19.24 7.84
N LEU A 243 7.87 19.68 7.05
CA LEU A 243 6.46 19.33 7.25
C LEU A 243 6.20 17.88 6.84
N LEU A 244 6.71 17.48 5.68
CA LEU A 244 6.65 16.09 5.18
C LEU A 244 7.29 15.12 6.20
N GLN A 245 8.51 15.45 6.68
CA GLN A 245 9.21 14.69 7.72
C GLN A 245 8.43 14.62 9.04
N LYS A 246 7.83 15.73 9.49
CA LYS A 246 7.03 15.78 10.71
C LYS A 246 5.77 14.92 10.59
N ASN A 247 5.10 14.98 9.46
CA ASN A 247 3.86 14.24 9.22
C ASN A 247 4.11 12.74 9.09
N PHE A 248 5.20 12.32 8.44
CA PHE A 248 5.53 10.90 8.37
C PHE A 248 6.04 10.36 9.71
N ASN A 249 6.85 11.10 10.48
CA ASN A 249 7.24 10.62 11.82
C ASN A 249 6.04 10.40 12.76
N LYS A 250 4.95 11.18 12.65
CA LYS A 250 3.68 10.88 13.35
C LYS A 250 3.05 9.55 12.91
N ILE A 251 3.13 9.22 11.62
CA ILE A 251 2.69 7.92 11.10
C ILE A 251 3.53 6.78 11.72
N ILE A 252 4.85 6.96 11.81
CA ILE A 252 5.75 5.98 12.45
C ILE A 252 5.39 5.79 13.93
N ASP A 253 5.30 6.88 14.70
CA ASP A 253 4.90 6.86 16.12
C ASP A 253 3.51 6.22 16.32
N GLY A 254 2.57 6.49 15.41
CA GLY A 254 1.23 5.94 15.43
C GLY A 254 1.18 4.44 15.13
N LEU A 255 1.89 3.97 14.11
CA LEU A 255 1.97 2.53 13.80
C LEU A 255 2.69 1.77 14.92
N ALA A 256 3.80 2.32 15.43
CA ALA A 256 4.50 1.79 16.60
C ALA A 256 3.58 1.70 17.84
N SER A 257 2.84 2.76 18.14
CA SER A 257 1.84 2.80 19.22
C SER A 257 0.74 1.77 19.03
N LEU A 258 0.22 1.61 17.80
CA LEU A 258 -0.81 0.64 17.48
C LEU A 258 -0.30 -0.81 17.65
N ILE A 259 0.92 -1.12 17.21
CA ILE A 259 1.54 -2.44 17.37
C ILE A 259 1.66 -2.78 18.87
N ILE A 260 2.12 -1.83 19.71
CA ILE A 260 2.19 -2.02 21.16
C ILE A 260 0.81 -2.28 21.77
N ILE A 261 -0.23 -1.53 21.35
CA ILE A 261 -1.60 -1.72 21.85
C ILE A 261 -2.19 -3.05 21.39
N LEU A 262 -1.98 -3.44 20.13
CA LEU A 262 -2.44 -4.73 19.59
C LEU A 262 -1.79 -5.91 20.30
N LYS A 263 -0.50 -5.81 20.63
CA LYS A 263 0.25 -6.80 21.40
C LYS A 263 -0.31 -7.03 22.80
N GLU A 264 -0.55 -5.95 23.55
CA GLU A 264 -1.08 -6.06 24.92
C GLU A 264 -2.57 -6.48 24.94
N LEU A 265 -3.36 -6.07 23.93
CA LEU A 265 -4.75 -6.53 23.76
C LEU A 265 -4.82 -8.02 23.38
N GLN A 266 -4.11 -8.41 22.30
CA GLN A 266 -4.17 -9.73 21.65
C GLN A 266 -2.76 -10.31 21.42
N PRO A 267 -2.07 -10.84 22.44
CA PRO A 267 -0.76 -11.48 22.24
C PRO A 267 -0.77 -12.61 21.18
N GLN A 268 -1.91 -13.33 21.10
CA GLN A 268 -2.14 -14.43 20.15
C GLN A 268 -2.23 -13.95 18.69
N LEU A 269 -2.63 -12.70 18.43
CA LEU A 269 -2.61 -12.10 17.09
C LEU A 269 -1.16 -11.96 16.59
N ILE A 270 -0.24 -11.58 17.47
CA ILE A 270 1.18 -11.43 17.14
C ILE A 270 1.78 -12.80 16.77
N GLU A 271 1.49 -13.83 17.55
CA GLU A 271 1.90 -15.22 17.25
C GLU A 271 1.33 -15.72 15.92
N GLU A 272 0.04 -15.48 15.64
CA GLU A 272 -0.61 -15.88 14.39
C GLU A 272 -0.06 -15.13 13.16
N ILE A 273 0.26 -13.83 13.30
CA ILE A 273 0.93 -13.04 12.26
C ILE A 273 2.35 -13.55 11.98
N ILE A 274 3.10 -13.92 13.02
CA ILE A 274 4.47 -14.45 12.86
C ILE A 274 4.46 -15.86 12.24
N GLU A 275 3.58 -16.78 12.68
CA GLU A 275 3.41 -18.08 11.99
C GLU A 275 3.05 -17.82 10.52
N PHE A 276 2.09 -16.92 10.28
CA PHE A 276 1.60 -16.60 8.94
C PHE A 276 2.70 -16.09 7.97
N ILE A 277 3.49 -15.07 8.34
CA ILE A 277 4.53 -14.48 7.46
C ILE A 277 5.64 -15.49 7.12
N ASN A 278 5.96 -16.40 8.05
CA ASN A 278 7.00 -17.42 7.85
C ASN A 278 6.51 -18.59 6.97
N ASP A 279 5.25 -18.98 7.07
CA ASP A 279 4.74 -20.21 6.46
C ASP A 279 4.27 -20.08 5.00
N ASN A 280 4.12 -18.85 4.47
CA ASN A 280 3.47 -18.59 3.17
C ASN A 280 4.36 -17.76 2.22
N ASN A 281 5.65 -18.07 2.14
CA ASN A 281 6.63 -17.40 1.27
C ASN A 281 6.80 -15.86 1.44
N HIS A 282 6.08 -15.18 2.33
CA HIS A 282 6.23 -13.72 2.49
C HIS A 282 7.61 -13.31 3.03
N ARG A 283 8.25 -14.17 3.84
CA ARG A 283 9.69 -14.04 4.13
C ARG A 283 10.56 -13.98 2.87
N GLU A 284 10.23 -14.74 1.83
CA GLU A 284 10.93 -14.74 0.55
C GLU A 284 10.78 -13.40 -0.18
N TYR A 285 9.66 -12.68 -0.04
CA TYR A 285 9.53 -11.32 -0.58
C TYR A 285 10.49 -10.33 0.10
N LEU A 286 10.64 -10.42 1.42
CA LEU A 286 11.60 -9.59 2.17
C LEU A 286 13.06 -9.88 1.75
N GLU A 287 13.41 -11.16 1.62
CA GLU A 287 14.74 -11.60 1.17
C GLU A 287 14.99 -11.24 -0.30
N LYS A 288 14.01 -11.42 -1.20
CA LYS A 288 14.04 -10.95 -2.60
C LYS A 288 14.23 -9.44 -2.70
N SER A 289 13.61 -8.63 -1.83
CA SER A 289 13.82 -7.17 -1.81
C SER A 289 15.25 -6.82 -1.42
N ILE A 290 15.79 -7.40 -0.34
CA ILE A 290 17.19 -7.20 0.09
C ILE A 290 18.16 -7.57 -1.04
N ASP A 291 17.90 -8.68 -1.74
CA ASP A 291 18.71 -9.15 -2.85
C ASP A 291 18.62 -8.22 -4.07
N TYR A 292 17.41 -7.81 -4.46
CA TYR A 292 17.20 -6.90 -5.58
C TYR A 292 17.83 -5.53 -5.34
N VAL A 293 17.77 -4.97 -4.12
CA VAL A 293 18.49 -3.72 -3.84
C VAL A 293 20.00 -3.95 -3.85
N TYR A 294 20.50 -5.06 -3.28
CA TYR A 294 21.94 -5.35 -3.30
C TYR A 294 22.50 -5.38 -4.73
N GLU A 295 21.81 -6.05 -5.65
CA GLU A 295 22.14 -6.09 -7.07
C GLU A 295 22.03 -4.72 -7.75
N ASN A 296 20.96 -3.97 -7.50
CA ASN A 296 20.64 -2.73 -8.22
C ASN A 296 21.16 -1.45 -7.55
N LEU A 297 21.94 -1.55 -6.48
CA LEU A 297 22.64 -0.44 -5.81
C LEU A 297 24.14 -0.70 -5.61
N PHE A 298 24.54 -1.88 -5.11
CA PHE A 298 25.94 -2.15 -4.72
C PHE A 298 26.76 -2.87 -5.78
N LEU A 299 26.13 -3.64 -6.68
CA LEU A 299 26.80 -4.31 -7.80
C LEU A 299 26.86 -3.47 -9.08
N LEU A 300 26.33 -2.24 -9.07
CA LEU A 300 26.39 -1.31 -10.20
C LEU A 300 27.65 -0.43 -10.13
N ASP A 301 28.25 -0.16 -11.29
CA ASP A 301 29.36 0.79 -11.44
C ASP A 301 28.88 2.20 -11.86
N TYR A 302 29.82 3.14 -11.91
CA TYR A 302 29.56 4.54 -12.21
C TYR A 302 28.85 4.81 -13.55
N GLU A 303 29.16 4.05 -14.59
CA GLU A 303 28.57 4.25 -15.92
C GLU A 303 27.14 3.73 -15.93
N GLU A 304 26.91 2.57 -15.33
CA GLU A 304 25.59 2.00 -15.14
C GLU A 304 24.70 2.94 -14.29
N ILE A 305 25.17 3.44 -13.15
CA ILE A 305 24.42 4.37 -12.30
C ILE A 305 24.03 5.65 -13.06
N HIS A 306 24.94 6.22 -13.84
CA HIS A 306 24.65 7.39 -14.67
C HIS A 306 23.64 7.07 -15.79
N ARG A 307 23.77 5.92 -16.45
CA ARG A 307 22.84 5.44 -17.48
C ARG A 307 21.42 5.27 -16.93
N ARG A 308 21.28 4.81 -15.69
CA ARG A 308 19.99 4.70 -14.99
C ARG A 308 19.45 6.05 -14.53
N ALA A 309 20.32 6.99 -14.13
CA ALA A 309 19.92 8.36 -13.79
C ALA A 309 19.40 9.16 -14.99
N ASP A 310 20.00 8.97 -16.16
CA ASP A 310 19.62 9.67 -17.40
C ASP A 310 18.39 9.06 -18.10
N TYR A 311 17.84 7.95 -17.58
CA TYR A 311 16.61 7.33 -18.08
C TYR A 311 15.41 8.30 -18.03
N GLY A 312 14.51 8.16 -19.00
CA GLY A 312 13.34 8.99 -19.20
C GLY A 312 12.67 8.70 -20.56
N PRO A 313 11.49 9.28 -20.84
CA PRO A 313 10.78 9.07 -22.09
C PRO A 313 11.60 9.54 -23.30
N GLU A 314 11.49 8.81 -24.42
CA GLU A 314 12.24 9.10 -25.65
C GLU A 314 11.93 10.51 -26.17
N LYS A 315 12.96 11.34 -26.26
CA LYS A 315 12.89 12.70 -26.85
C LYS A 315 12.63 12.61 -28.36
N GLY A 316 11.39 12.43 -28.76
CA GLY A 316 11.00 12.35 -30.18
C GLY A 316 9.54 11.99 -30.47
N LYS A 317 8.77 11.50 -29.49
CA LYS A 317 7.32 11.26 -29.64
C LYS A 317 6.51 12.48 -29.19
N GLY A 318 5.38 12.74 -29.83
CA GLY A 318 4.60 13.97 -29.70
C GLY A 318 4.02 14.21 -28.30
N ILE A 319 3.67 15.47 -28.00
CA ILE A 319 3.07 15.89 -26.74
C ILE A 319 1.56 15.59 -26.74
N ASP A 320 1.20 14.30 -26.77
CA ASP A 320 -0.19 13.81 -26.72
C ASP A 320 -0.58 13.20 -25.35
N TYR A 321 0.28 13.33 -24.34
CA TYR A 321 0.11 12.70 -23.03
C TYR A 321 -0.55 13.61 -21.99
N LEU A 322 -1.79 14.04 -22.26
CA LEU A 322 -2.72 14.54 -21.24
C LEU A 322 -3.23 13.37 -20.36
N LYS A 323 -2.33 12.66 -19.68
CA LYS A 323 -2.72 11.60 -18.74
C LYS A 323 -3.17 12.22 -17.42
N ILE A 324 -4.46 12.11 -17.13
CA ILE A 324 -4.99 12.41 -15.80
C ILE A 324 -4.35 11.42 -14.82
N ILE A 325 -3.62 11.93 -13.85
CA ILE A 325 -3.11 11.12 -12.73
C ILE A 325 -4.27 10.93 -11.75
N PRO A 326 -4.73 9.70 -11.49
CA PRO A 326 -5.77 9.46 -10.49
C PRO A 326 -5.23 9.81 -9.09
N VAL A 327 -6.08 10.44 -8.27
CA VAL A 327 -5.76 10.62 -6.84
C VAL A 327 -5.77 9.24 -6.17
N ARG A 328 -4.71 8.92 -5.40
CA ARG A 328 -4.62 7.63 -4.69
C ARG A 328 -5.83 7.47 -3.75
N GLN A 329 -6.29 6.22 -3.59
CA GLN A 329 -7.34 5.87 -2.63
C GLN A 329 -6.94 6.24 -1.19
N GLU A 330 -7.93 6.41 -0.31
CA GLU A 330 -7.68 6.93 1.04
C GLU A 330 -7.26 5.85 2.04
N SER A 331 -6.08 6.01 2.64
CA SER A 331 -5.65 5.15 3.74
C SER A 331 -6.28 5.54 5.07
N ILE A 332 -7.17 4.69 5.57
CA ILE A 332 -7.66 4.80 6.95
C ILE A 332 -6.57 4.47 7.96
N LEU A 333 -5.69 3.49 7.74
CA LEU A 333 -4.65 3.18 8.72
C LEU A 333 -3.58 4.28 8.80
N LEU A 334 -3.22 4.95 7.71
CA LEU A 334 -2.34 6.13 7.84
C LEU A 334 -3.05 7.31 8.49
N LYS A 335 -4.35 7.51 8.25
CA LYS A 335 -5.11 8.52 8.98
C LYS A 335 -5.22 8.17 10.47
N LEU A 336 -5.41 6.90 10.82
CA LEU A 336 -5.46 6.38 12.19
C LEU A 336 -4.10 6.52 12.87
N ALA A 337 -3.02 6.07 12.23
CA ALA A 337 -1.66 6.16 12.72
C ALA A 337 -1.22 7.63 12.85
N TYR A 338 -1.40 8.45 11.82
CA TYR A 338 -1.14 9.89 11.90
C TYR A 338 -1.89 10.52 13.09
N LYS A 339 -3.19 10.21 13.27
CA LYS A 339 -4.00 10.71 14.40
C LYS A 339 -3.54 10.19 15.75
N LEU A 340 -3.17 8.91 15.86
CA LEU A 340 -2.64 8.33 17.08
C LEU A 340 -1.29 8.97 17.44
N GLY A 341 -0.44 9.24 16.44
CA GLY A 341 0.80 10.02 16.55
C GLY A 341 0.63 11.53 16.73
N GLU A 342 -0.59 12.08 16.62
CA GLU A 342 -0.89 13.43 17.13
C GLU A 342 -1.17 13.44 18.64
N LEU A 343 -1.46 12.27 19.23
CA LEU A 343 -1.88 12.10 20.62
C LEU A 343 -0.81 11.46 21.51
N PHE A 344 -0.02 10.52 20.96
CA PHE A 344 0.94 9.72 21.69
C PHE A 344 2.22 9.46 20.86
N THR A 345 3.32 9.19 21.55
CA THR A 345 4.49 8.51 20.95
C THR A 345 4.53 7.04 21.35
N ALA A 346 5.26 6.22 20.59
CA ALA A 346 5.50 4.82 20.90
C ALA A 346 6.03 4.62 22.33
N GLU A 347 6.93 5.50 22.76
CA GLU A 347 7.50 5.52 24.11
C GLU A 347 6.43 5.82 25.16
N SER A 348 5.58 6.83 24.95
CA SER A 348 4.54 7.20 25.92
C SER A 348 3.50 6.09 26.11
N ILE A 349 3.12 5.38 25.05
CA ILE A 349 2.25 4.19 25.15
C ILE A 349 2.95 3.06 25.90
N SER A 350 4.21 2.78 25.59
CA SER A 350 4.98 1.75 26.31
C SER A 350 5.13 2.06 27.80
N SER A 351 5.35 3.31 28.20
CA SER A 351 5.42 3.71 29.62
C SER A 351 4.05 3.62 30.29
N LEU A 352 2.99 4.15 29.66
CA LEU A 352 1.62 4.09 30.20
C LEU A 352 1.17 2.65 30.50
N LEU A 353 1.50 1.70 29.62
CA LEU A 353 1.09 0.30 29.77
C LEU A 353 1.95 -0.47 30.79
N ARG A 354 3.25 -0.15 30.94
CA ARG A 354 4.13 -0.77 31.93
C ARG A 354 3.92 -0.23 33.35
N GLU A 355 3.79 1.09 33.47
CA GLU A 355 3.86 1.81 34.76
C GLU A 355 2.47 2.23 35.27
N GLY A 356 1.46 2.27 34.41
CA GLY A 356 0.15 2.85 34.72
C GLY A 356 0.20 4.38 34.83
N MET A 357 -0.93 5.01 35.17
CA MET A 357 -0.94 6.46 35.43
C MET A 357 -0.45 6.75 36.85
N ILE A 358 0.81 7.16 37.00
CA ILE A 358 1.37 7.61 38.28
C ILE A 358 0.95 9.07 38.53
N PHE A 359 0.03 9.29 39.46
CA PHE A 359 -0.26 10.63 39.98
C PHE A 359 0.59 10.91 41.23
N GLN A 360 1.61 11.75 41.11
CA GLN A 360 2.30 12.35 42.26
C GLN A 360 1.45 13.49 42.84
N THR A 361 0.86 13.28 44.01
CA THR A 361 0.16 14.34 44.75
C THR A 361 0.84 14.61 46.11
N LYS A 362 0.70 15.84 46.62
CA LYS A 362 1.14 16.23 47.96
C LYS A 362 -0.08 16.36 48.86
N ILE A 363 -0.34 15.36 49.68
CA ILE A 363 -1.36 15.40 50.73
C ILE A 363 -0.63 15.40 52.07
N LEU A 364 -0.88 16.41 52.91
CA LEU A 364 -0.33 16.53 54.27
C LEU A 364 1.19 16.28 54.32
N TRP A 365 1.94 17.10 53.58
CA TRP A 365 3.41 17.18 53.57
C TRP A 365 4.18 15.94 53.05
N LYS A 366 3.55 14.76 52.94
CA LYS A 366 4.11 13.62 52.20
C LYS A 366 3.81 13.74 50.70
N LYS A 367 4.77 13.33 49.86
CA LYS A 367 4.43 12.85 48.51
C LYS A 367 3.67 11.53 48.68
N ILE A 368 2.53 11.41 48.03
CA ILE A 368 1.83 10.14 47.83
C ILE A 368 1.83 9.88 46.33
N GLU A 369 2.44 8.77 45.92
CA GLU A 369 2.36 8.28 44.55
C GLU A 369 1.16 7.36 44.46
N VAL A 370 0.11 7.81 43.76
CA VAL A 370 -1.07 6.98 43.51
C VAL A 370 -0.91 6.39 42.11
N GLN A 371 -0.44 5.14 42.05
CA GLN A 371 -0.34 4.38 40.81
C GLN A 371 -1.74 3.92 40.38
N PHE A 372 -2.41 4.70 39.53
CA PHE A 372 -3.65 4.25 38.90
C PHE A 372 -3.35 3.24 37.81
N LYS A 373 -3.31 1.96 38.20
CA LYS A 373 -3.65 0.83 37.32
C LYS A 373 -5.16 0.79 37.08
N SER A 374 -5.72 1.89 36.57
CA SER A 374 -6.97 1.80 35.80
C SER A 374 -6.70 0.97 34.56
N ASP A 375 -7.69 0.25 34.04
CA ASP A 375 -7.51 -0.43 32.76
C ASP A 375 -7.34 0.61 31.64
N ILE A 376 -6.09 0.77 31.19
CA ILE A 376 -5.69 1.71 30.14
C ILE A 376 -6.09 1.15 28.77
N LEU A 377 -6.18 -0.17 28.62
CA LEU A 377 -6.60 -0.82 27.38
C LEU A 377 -8.10 -0.61 27.14
N ASP A 378 -8.93 -0.71 28.17
CA ASP A 378 -10.36 -0.35 28.15
C ASP A 378 -10.61 1.14 27.86
N ARG A 379 -9.61 2.02 28.03
CA ARG A 379 -9.68 3.45 27.68
C ARG A 379 -9.12 3.75 26.27
N LEU A 380 -8.02 3.11 25.89
CA LEU A 380 -7.41 3.25 24.56
C LEU A 380 -8.29 2.61 23.48
N LYS A 381 -8.97 1.50 23.78
CA LYS A 381 -9.88 0.83 22.83
C LYS A 381 -11.00 1.75 22.32
N PRO A 382 -11.90 2.32 23.15
CA PRO A 382 -12.93 3.22 22.64
C PRO A 382 -12.36 4.48 21.99
N LEU A 383 -11.18 4.97 22.42
CA LEU A 383 -10.48 6.07 21.73
C LEU A 383 -10.08 5.67 20.30
N LEU A 384 -9.43 4.52 20.11
CA LEU A 384 -9.07 4.00 18.79
C LEU A 384 -10.29 3.79 17.90
N LEU A 385 -11.40 3.30 18.46
CA LEU A 385 -12.65 3.10 17.72
C LEU A 385 -13.30 4.42 17.31
N ASN A 386 -13.29 5.44 18.18
CA ASN A 386 -13.78 6.77 17.86
C ASN A 386 -12.91 7.44 16.77
N ILE A 387 -11.58 7.34 16.86
CA ILE A 387 -10.68 7.86 15.81
C ILE A 387 -10.93 7.12 14.48
N ALA A 388 -11.14 5.79 14.52
CA ALA A 388 -11.49 5.01 13.34
C ALA A 388 -12.86 5.37 12.75
N GLU A 389 -13.84 5.78 13.57
CA GLU A 389 -15.12 6.35 13.13
C GLU A 389 -14.92 7.73 12.46
N ASP A 390 -14.22 8.65 13.12
CA ASP A 390 -14.01 10.03 12.66
C ASP A 390 -13.26 10.12 11.31
N ILE A 391 -12.36 9.18 11.04
CA ILE A 391 -11.64 9.08 9.75
C ILE A 391 -12.35 8.20 8.71
N SER A 392 -13.44 7.52 9.09
CA SER A 392 -14.22 6.68 8.16
C SER A 392 -15.07 7.53 7.24
N THR A 393 -14.60 7.73 6.01
CA THR A 393 -15.41 8.30 4.94
C THR A 393 -16.55 7.35 4.54
N ARG A 394 -17.50 7.84 3.74
CA ARG A 394 -18.61 7.02 3.22
C ARG A 394 -18.20 5.93 2.22
N SER A 395 -16.90 5.80 1.92
CA SER A 395 -16.40 4.78 0.99
C SER A 395 -16.63 3.37 1.53
N GLU A 396 -16.72 2.39 0.63
CA GLU A 396 -16.84 0.99 1.00
C GLU A 396 -15.58 0.47 1.70
N GLU A 397 -14.42 0.80 1.13
CA GLU A 397 -13.11 0.55 1.72
C GLU A 397 -13.07 1.07 3.16
N ALA A 398 -13.42 2.34 3.41
CA ALA A 398 -13.44 2.90 4.76
C ALA A 398 -14.24 2.07 5.77
N ARG A 399 -15.51 1.78 5.45
CA ARG A 399 -16.40 1.00 6.32
C ARG A 399 -15.85 -0.40 6.58
N SER A 400 -15.30 -1.02 5.55
CA SER A 400 -14.76 -2.37 5.63
C SER A 400 -13.42 -2.37 6.41
N ILE A 401 -12.58 -1.33 6.26
CA ILE A 401 -11.35 -1.12 7.04
C ILE A 401 -11.67 -1.06 8.53
N LYS A 402 -12.60 -0.19 8.89
CA LYS A 402 -13.10 -0.01 10.25
C LYS A 402 -13.61 -1.33 10.85
N ASN A 403 -14.38 -2.13 10.11
CA ASN A 403 -14.95 -3.38 10.60
C ASN A 403 -13.89 -4.41 11.01
N TYR A 404 -12.83 -4.58 10.22
CA TYR A 404 -11.71 -5.46 10.56
C TYR A 404 -10.94 -4.96 11.80
N LEU A 405 -10.56 -3.68 11.82
CA LEU A 405 -9.81 -3.09 12.94
C LEU A 405 -10.63 -3.17 14.25
N PHE A 406 -11.95 -2.98 14.15
CA PHE A 406 -12.89 -3.17 15.25
C PHE A 406 -12.88 -4.61 15.79
N VAL A 407 -12.66 -5.63 14.94
CA VAL A 407 -12.51 -7.02 15.41
C VAL A 407 -11.12 -7.29 15.99
N LEU A 408 -10.02 -6.83 15.37
CA LEU A 408 -8.68 -6.98 15.96
C LEU A 408 -8.57 -6.41 17.39
N LEU A 409 -9.30 -5.34 17.67
CA LEU A 409 -9.36 -4.72 18.99
C LEU A 409 -10.27 -5.48 19.99
N LYS A 410 -10.81 -6.65 19.63
CA LYS A 410 -11.57 -7.55 20.53
C LYS A 410 -10.78 -8.81 20.87
N LYS A 411 -11.19 -9.40 22.01
CA LYS A 411 -10.73 -10.69 22.51
C LYS A 411 -11.60 -11.83 21.97
N GLU A 412 -11.37 -12.19 20.72
CA GLU A 412 -12.02 -13.33 20.06
C GLU A 412 -11.00 -14.46 19.79
N ARG A 413 -11.45 -15.70 19.62
CA ARG A 413 -10.59 -16.80 19.15
C ARG A 413 -10.60 -16.80 17.63
N ASP A 414 -9.51 -17.26 17.00
CA ASP A 414 -9.39 -17.29 15.53
C ASP A 414 -9.50 -15.86 14.95
N ILE A 415 -8.67 -14.95 15.50
CA ILE A 415 -8.88 -13.50 15.42
C ILE A 415 -8.74 -12.95 13.99
N LEU A 416 -7.78 -13.44 13.20
CA LEU A 416 -7.62 -13.06 11.79
C LEU A 416 -8.80 -13.53 10.92
N SER A 417 -9.43 -14.66 11.27
CA SER A 417 -10.61 -15.22 10.59
C SER A 417 -11.89 -14.47 10.94
N ALA A 418 -12.09 -14.12 12.21
CA ALA A 418 -13.21 -13.28 12.61
C ALA A 418 -13.11 -11.88 11.99
N ALA A 419 -11.89 -11.35 11.89
CA ALA A 419 -11.65 -10.03 11.33
C ALA A 419 -11.78 -10.03 9.78
N ARG A 420 -11.37 -11.11 9.08
CA ARG A 420 -11.75 -11.38 7.68
C ARG A 420 -13.23 -11.19 7.47
N ASP A 421 -13.99 -11.97 8.23
CA ASP A 421 -15.43 -12.09 8.05
C ASP A 421 -16.09 -10.71 8.21
N ALA A 422 -15.59 -9.88 9.12
CA ALA A 422 -16.07 -8.52 9.36
C ALA A 422 -15.84 -7.55 8.18
N PHE A 423 -14.65 -7.49 7.58
CA PHE A 423 -14.48 -6.69 6.34
C PHE A 423 -15.30 -7.28 5.19
N CYS A 424 -15.34 -8.61 5.04
CA CYS A 424 -16.13 -9.28 4.00
C CYS A 424 -17.65 -9.05 4.16
N THR A 425 -18.14 -8.47 5.26
CA THR A 425 -19.53 -7.98 5.35
C THR A 425 -19.78 -6.66 4.61
N GLY A 426 -18.74 -5.84 4.39
CA GLY A 426 -18.85 -4.51 3.78
C GLY A 426 -18.65 -4.48 2.27
N LEU A 427 -17.97 -5.48 1.68
CA LEU A 427 -17.72 -5.59 0.23
C LEU A 427 -19.00 -5.54 -0.60
N ARG A 428 -18.91 -4.98 -1.83
CA ARG A 428 -19.99 -4.94 -2.83
C ARG A 428 -19.63 -5.73 -4.10
N PRO A 429 -20.64 -6.18 -4.88
CA PRO A 429 -20.42 -6.63 -6.26
C PRO A 429 -19.69 -5.58 -7.10
N ILE A 430 -19.06 -6.00 -8.20
CA ILE A 430 -18.40 -5.09 -9.15
C ILE A 430 -19.10 -5.18 -10.49
N ALA A 431 -19.40 -4.02 -11.09
CA ALA A 431 -19.71 -3.88 -12.51
C ALA A 431 -18.47 -3.35 -13.25
N GLN A 432 -18.17 -3.92 -14.41
CA GLN A 432 -17.04 -3.49 -15.25
C GLN A 432 -17.23 -3.95 -16.72
N LEU A 433 -16.40 -3.43 -17.61
CA LEU A 433 -16.31 -3.93 -18.98
C LEU A 433 -15.74 -5.36 -18.97
N ASP A 434 -16.30 -6.23 -19.81
CA ASP A 434 -15.92 -7.64 -19.91
C ASP A 434 -14.88 -7.83 -21.01
N VAL A 435 -13.61 -7.84 -20.60
CA VAL A 435 -12.42 -7.91 -21.45
C VAL A 435 -11.34 -8.77 -20.81
N ASP A 436 -10.43 -9.28 -21.66
CA ASP A 436 -9.28 -10.06 -21.22
C ASP A 436 -8.34 -9.25 -20.33
N GLU A 437 -7.68 -9.91 -19.38
CA GLU A 437 -6.85 -9.23 -18.37
C GLU A 437 -5.65 -8.50 -18.99
N GLU A 438 -5.10 -9.03 -20.09
CA GLU A 438 -4.05 -8.38 -20.87
C GLU A 438 -4.52 -7.08 -21.54
N GLU A 439 -5.81 -6.89 -21.78
CA GLU A 439 -6.36 -5.64 -22.30
C GLU A 439 -6.51 -4.58 -21.19
N ILE A 440 -7.03 -4.99 -20.02
CA ILE A 440 -7.09 -4.16 -18.80
C ILE A 440 -5.69 -3.71 -18.38
N LYS A 441 -4.69 -4.60 -18.44
CA LYS A 441 -3.27 -4.30 -18.17
C LYS A 441 -2.67 -3.27 -19.15
N ARG A 442 -3.27 -3.05 -20.33
CA ARG A 442 -2.68 -2.26 -21.43
C ARG A 442 -3.38 -0.93 -21.67
N LYS A 443 -4.71 -0.88 -21.67
CA LYS A 443 -5.54 0.28 -22.04
C LYS A 443 -6.24 0.90 -20.82
N GLU A 444 -6.52 2.19 -20.87
CA GLU A 444 -7.39 2.83 -19.86
C GLU A 444 -8.89 2.48 -20.17
N PRO A 445 -9.80 2.43 -19.18
CA PRO A 445 -11.18 1.96 -19.39
C PRO A 445 -11.96 2.73 -20.48
N GLU A 446 -11.69 4.01 -20.66
CA GLU A 446 -12.29 4.85 -21.69
C GLU A 446 -11.81 4.47 -23.10
N GLN A 447 -10.57 4.00 -23.25
CA GLN A 447 -10.05 3.48 -24.52
C GLN A 447 -10.74 2.16 -24.88
N ILE A 448 -10.91 1.27 -23.89
CA ILE A 448 -11.62 0.00 -24.03
C ILE A 448 -13.09 0.26 -24.42
N LEU A 449 -13.76 1.20 -23.76
CA LEU A 449 -15.12 1.61 -24.11
C LEU A 449 -15.20 2.20 -25.53
N LYS A 450 -14.21 3.01 -25.95
CA LYS A 450 -14.16 3.56 -27.32
C LYS A 450 -14.13 2.45 -28.37
N GLU A 451 -13.27 1.46 -28.18
CA GLU A 451 -13.14 0.33 -29.12
C GLU A 451 -14.39 -0.57 -29.09
N MET A 452 -15.01 -0.79 -27.93
CA MET A 452 -16.31 -1.47 -27.84
C MET A 452 -17.42 -0.72 -28.59
N LEU A 453 -17.46 0.60 -28.50
CA LEU A 453 -18.40 1.45 -29.24
C LEU A 453 -18.14 1.42 -30.76
N GLU A 454 -16.89 1.52 -31.20
CA GLU A 454 -16.52 1.39 -32.63
C GLU A 454 -16.93 0.03 -33.21
N ASN A 455 -16.75 -1.05 -32.43
CA ASN A 455 -17.24 -2.38 -32.78
C ASN A 455 -18.77 -2.56 -32.63
N ARG A 456 -19.46 -1.60 -32.01
CA ARG A 456 -20.90 -1.61 -31.66
C ARG A 456 -21.31 -2.76 -30.73
N LEU A 457 -20.37 -3.26 -29.94
CA LEU A 457 -20.57 -4.36 -28.99
C LEU A 457 -19.85 -4.02 -27.68
N ILE A 458 -20.62 -3.51 -26.71
CA ILE A 458 -20.15 -3.32 -25.34
C ILE A 458 -20.42 -4.62 -24.59
N LYS A 459 -19.41 -5.16 -23.92
CA LYS A 459 -19.57 -6.31 -23.02
C LYS A 459 -19.42 -5.86 -21.58
N ILE A 460 -20.31 -6.32 -20.72
CA ILE A 460 -20.41 -5.90 -19.32
C ILE A 460 -20.45 -7.16 -18.44
N ARG A 461 -19.62 -7.16 -17.40
CA ARG A 461 -19.51 -8.25 -16.43
C ARG A 461 -19.87 -7.73 -15.05
N PHE A 462 -20.74 -8.46 -14.37
CA PHE A 462 -21.04 -8.29 -12.96
C PHE A 462 -20.45 -9.46 -12.18
N THR A 463 -19.59 -9.15 -11.21
CA THR A 463 -18.90 -10.16 -10.39
C THR A 463 -19.35 -10.04 -8.93
N PRO A 464 -19.89 -11.11 -8.30
CA PRO A 464 -20.37 -11.07 -6.92
C PRO A 464 -19.23 -10.94 -5.89
N ALA A 465 -19.51 -10.22 -4.80
CA ALA A 465 -18.69 -10.24 -3.57
C ALA A 465 -18.90 -11.52 -2.73
N ILE A 466 -19.11 -12.66 -3.37
CA ILE A 466 -19.28 -13.95 -2.69
C ILE A 466 -17.95 -14.66 -2.53
N ARG A 467 -17.81 -15.35 -1.40
CA ARG A 467 -16.67 -16.17 -1.05
C ARG A 467 -16.79 -17.58 -1.64
N LYS A 468 -15.84 -17.96 -2.50
CA LYS A 468 -15.72 -19.31 -3.08
C LYS A 468 -15.56 -20.40 -2.01
N ASP A 469 -14.95 -20.08 -0.87
CA ASP A 469 -14.80 -21.00 0.27
C ASP A 469 -16.04 -21.10 1.19
N ARG A 470 -17.10 -20.29 0.98
CA ARG A 470 -18.29 -20.27 1.85
C ARG A 470 -19.60 -20.08 1.09
N LYS A 471 -20.55 -21.01 1.27
CA LYS A 471 -21.90 -20.94 0.69
C LYS A 471 -22.78 -19.87 1.37
N THR A 472 -22.56 -18.60 1.03
CA THR A 472 -23.30 -17.45 1.59
C THR A 472 -24.22 -16.82 0.54
N TYR A 473 -25.41 -17.39 0.36
CA TYR A 473 -26.41 -17.00 -0.66
C TYR A 473 -26.64 -15.49 -0.80
N ARG A 474 -26.67 -14.74 0.31
CA ARG A 474 -26.99 -13.30 0.33
C ARG A 474 -26.04 -12.41 -0.51
N TYR A 475 -24.84 -12.89 -0.84
CA TYR A 475 -23.83 -12.16 -1.63
C TYR A 475 -23.90 -12.50 -3.13
N ARG A 476 -24.83 -13.38 -3.55
CA ARG A 476 -25.09 -13.63 -4.96
C ARG A 476 -25.82 -12.45 -5.57
N LEU A 477 -25.48 -12.17 -6.82
CA LEU A 477 -26.16 -11.20 -7.66
C LEU A 477 -27.65 -11.52 -7.76
N ASP A 478 -28.49 -10.49 -7.69
CA ASP A 478 -29.91 -10.57 -8.00
C ASP A 478 -30.12 -10.18 -9.47
N PRO A 479 -30.37 -11.12 -10.40
CA PRO A 479 -30.40 -10.80 -11.82
C PRO A 479 -31.55 -9.87 -12.22
N GLU A 480 -32.64 -9.86 -11.45
CA GLU A 480 -33.81 -9.00 -11.65
C GLU A 480 -33.56 -7.54 -11.22
N SER A 481 -32.39 -7.27 -10.62
CA SER A 481 -31.96 -5.94 -10.18
C SER A 481 -30.98 -5.25 -11.14
N VAL A 482 -30.65 -5.88 -12.27
CA VAL A 482 -29.73 -5.34 -13.27
C VAL A 482 -30.28 -4.06 -13.88
N ASN A 483 -29.47 -3.00 -13.84
CA ASN A 483 -29.75 -1.71 -14.46
C ASN A 483 -28.60 -1.37 -15.42
N ILE A 484 -28.86 -1.36 -16.72
CA ILE A 484 -27.90 -0.96 -17.75
C ILE A 484 -28.60 0.03 -18.70
N HIS A 485 -27.99 1.19 -18.90
CA HIS A 485 -28.51 2.20 -19.83
C HIS A 485 -27.41 3.03 -20.50
N ILE A 486 -27.65 3.45 -21.74
CA ILE A 486 -26.83 4.45 -22.44
C ILE A 486 -27.58 5.77 -22.52
N ASN A 487 -26.96 6.87 -22.10
CA ASN A 487 -27.52 8.23 -22.12
C ASN A 487 -28.94 8.33 -21.49
N GLY A 488 -29.24 7.45 -20.52
CA GLY A 488 -30.54 7.36 -19.84
C GLY A 488 -31.60 6.48 -20.53
N TYR A 489 -31.31 5.89 -21.70
CA TYR A 489 -32.21 4.94 -22.37
C TYR A 489 -32.06 3.53 -21.80
N TYR A 490 -33.16 2.94 -21.34
CA TYR A 490 -33.26 1.55 -20.87
C TYR A 490 -33.65 0.61 -22.01
N GLU A 491 -33.37 -0.70 -21.85
CA GLU A 491 -33.85 -1.72 -22.79
C GLU A 491 -35.39 -1.69 -22.90
N GLY A 492 -35.90 -1.84 -24.13
CA GLY A 492 -37.34 -1.89 -24.41
C GLY A 492 -38.03 -0.53 -24.48
N GLU A 493 -37.36 0.58 -24.16
CA GLU A 493 -37.92 1.92 -24.32
C GLU A 493 -38.08 2.33 -25.78
N ALA A 494 -39.06 3.19 -26.06
CA ALA A 494 -39.32 3.70 -27.40
C ALA A 494 -38.15 4.60 -27.86
N GLY A 495 -37.39 4.13 -28.84
CA GLY A 495 -36.17 4.79 -29.30
C GLY A 495 -34.89 4.37 -28.57
N CYS A 496 -34.95 3.30 -27.77
CA CYS A 496 -33.75 2.68 -27.18
C CYS A 496 -32.71 2.36 -28.29
N PRO A 497 -31.45 2.79 -28.14
CA PRO A 497 -30.43 2.67 -29.19
C PRO A 497 -29.61 1.38 -29.12
N PHE A 498 -30.05 0.37 -28.35
CA PHE A 498 -29.34 -0.90 -28.22
C PHE A 498 -30.29 -2.08 -28.02
N GLU A 499 -29.78 -3.27 -28.35
CA GLU A 499 -30.33 -4.56 -27.89
C GLU A 499 -29.43 -5.06 -26.76
N LEU A 500 -30.00 -5.56 -25.65
CA LEU A 500 -29.23 -6.18 -24.58
C LEU A 500 -29.44 -7.71 -24.61
N LYS A 501 -28.37 -8.45 -24.34
CA LYS A 501 -28.40 -9.91 -24.31
C LYS A 501 -27.62 -10.42 -23.10
N ARG A 502 -28.33 -11.05 -22.17
CA ARG A 502 -27.71 -11.83 -21.09
C ARG A 502 -27.10 -13.10 -21.67
N SER A 503 -25.83 -13.37 -21.34
CA SER A 503 -25.17 -14.65 -21.59
C SER A 503 -25.31 -15.59 -20.39
N GLU A 504 -24.94 -16.86 -20.55
CA GLU A 504 -25.03 -17.83 -19.45
C GLU A 504 -24.18 -17.40 -18.24
N SER A 505 -24.66 -17.74 -17.04
CA SER A 505 -23.94 -17.45 -15.78
C SER A 505 -22.88 -18.51 -15.56
N ILE A 506 -21.62 -18.09 -15.41
CA ILE A 506 -20.48 -18.96 -15.09
C ILE A 506 -20.04 -18.61 -13.67
N ASP A 507 -19.99 -19.58 -12.77
CA ASP A 507 -19.57 -19.42 -11.38
C ASP A 507 -20.20 -18.22 -10.63
N ASP A 508 -21.53 -18.05 -10.72
CA ASP A 508 -22.30 -16.92 -10.15
C ASP A 508 -21.97 -15.51 -10.73
N ILE A 509 -21.09 -15.39 -11.74
CA ILE A 509 -20.83 -14.17 -12.51
C ILE A 509 -21.92 -13.99 -13.57
N LEU A 510 -22.38 -12.76 -13.82
CA LEU A 510 -23.31 -12.45 -14.91
C LEU A 510 -22.61 -11.66 -16.02
N HIS A 511 -22.77 -12.13 -17.26
CA HIS A 511 -22.23 -11.51 -18.47
C HIS A 511 -23.35 -10.96 -19.35
N TYR A 512 -23.17 -9.76 -19.87
CA TYR A 512 -24.12 -9.05 -20.74
C TYR A 512 -23.43 -8.52 -21.98
N GLU A 513 -24.02 -8.78 -23.15
CA GLU A 513 -23.63 -8.21 -24.44
C GLU A 513 -24.65 -7.14 -24.83
N MET A 514 -24.21 -5.89 -24.99
CA MET A 514 -25.03 -4.79 -25.49
C MET A 514 -24.60 -4.44 -26.92
N LYS A 515 -25.53 -4.59 -27.86
CA LYS A 515 -25.32 -4.34 -29.29
C LYS A 515 -25.94 -2.99 -29.66
N VAL A 516 -25.10 -2.02 -30.00
CA VAL A 516 -25.51 -0.61 -30.20
C VAL A 516 -25.91 -0.35 -31.67
N ALA A 517 -26.96 0.44 -31.87
CA ALA A 517 -27.46 0.83 -33.19
C ALA A 517 -26.42 1.63 -33.99
N ARG A 518 -26.28 1.30 -35.29
CA ARG A 518 -25.23 1.83 -36.15
C ARG A 518 -25.34 3.34 -36.38
N ASP A 519 -26.56 3.86 -36.38
CA ASP A 519 -26.90 5.26 -36.61
C ASP A 519 -26.96 6.10 -35.32
N TYR A 520 -26.78 5.48 -34.16
CA TYR A 520 -26.68 6.17 -32.88
C TYR A 520 -25.25 6.67 -32.60
N ILE A 521 -24.26 5.85 -32.93
CA ILE A 521 -22.84 6.18 -32.76
C ILE A 521 -22.42 7.13 -33.90
N ARG A 522 -22.17 8.39 -33.55
CA ARG A 522 -21.80 9.46 -34.50
C ARG A 522 -20.54 10.18 -34.04
N GLU A 523 -19.78 10.72 -34.99
CA GLU A 523 -18.71 11.68 -34.73
C GLU A 523 -19.24 12.83 -33.86
N ASN A 524 -18.42 13.33 -32.93
CA ASN A 524 -18.79 14.36 -31.95
C ASN A 524 -19.96 14.05 -31.00
N SER A 525 -20.47 12.82 -30.95
CA SER A 525 -21.46 12.41 -29.93
C SER A 525 -20.82 12.19 -28.55
N VAL A 526 -21.64 12.32 -27.51
CA VAL A 526 -21.30 11.94 -26.13
C VAL A 526 -22.11 10.71 -25.75
N ILE A 527 -21.43 9.72 -25.19
CA ILE A 527 -22.00 8.46 -24.72
C ILE A 527 -21.70 8.33 -23.23
N GLN A 528 -22.73 8.34 -22.40
CA GLN A 528 -22.65 7.91 -21.01
C GLN A 528 -23.16 6.47 -20.92
N LEU A 529 -22.28 5.54 -20.54
CA LEU A 529 -22.63 4.17 -20.19
C LEU A 529 -22.78 4.05 -18.68
N PHE A 530 -23.93 3.58 -18.22
CA PHE A 530 -24.15 3.18 -16.83
C PHE A 530 -24.45 1.69 -16.74
N ALA A 531 -23.91 1.00 -15.74
CA ALA A 531 -24.24 -0.38 -15.42
C ALA A 531 -24.11 -0.66 -13.92
N ASP A 532 -25.20 -1.13 -13.30
CA ASP A 532 -25.30 -1.47 -11.88
C ASP A 532 -26.13 -2.75 -11.67
N ILE A 533 -25.94 -3.38 -10.52
CA ILE A 533 -26.66 -4.56 -10.07
C ILE A 533 -26.66 -4.59 -8.54
N LYS A 534 -27.64 -5.25 -7.93
CA LYS A 534 -27.65 -5.55 -6.49
C LYS A 534 -27.31 -7.00 -6.23
N ASP A 535 -26.90 -7.30 -5.00
CA ASP A 535 -26.99 -8.65 -4.46
C ASP A 535 -28.24 -8.84 -3.60
N TYR A 536 -28.45 -10.05 -3.10
CA TYR A 536 -29.56 -10.38 -2.18
C TYR A 536 -29.44 -9.77 -0.76
N ARG A 537 -28.48 -8.87 -0.47
CA ARG A 537 -28.56 -7.93 0.67
C ARG A 537 -29.28 -6.63 0.28
N GLY A 538 -29.44 -6.36 -1.01
CA GLY A 538 -29.85 -5.07 -1.55
C GLY A 538 -28.69 -4.05 -1.67
N GLU A 539 -27.44 -4.48 -1.45
CA GLU A 539 -26.27 -3.62 -1.70
C GLU A 539 -26.03 -3.51 -3.21
N HIS A 540 -26.01 -2.28 -3.71
CA HIS A 540 -25.62 -1.93 -5.07
C HIS A 540 -24.14 -2.27 -5.33
N SER A 541 -23.78 -2.38 -6.60
CA SER A 541 -22.41 -2.64 -7.03
C SER A 541 -21.49 -1.41 -6.93
N GLU A 542 -20.18 -1.63 -7.06
CA GLU A 542 -19.30 -0.66 -7.71
C GLU A 542 -19.72 -0.56 -9.19
N TYR A 543 -20.64 0.37 -9.47
CA TYR A 543 -21.24 0.54 -10.80
C TYR A 543 -20.27 1.14 -11.82
N ILE A 544 -20.55 0.88 -13.10
CA ILE A 544 -19.98 1.65 -14.22
C ILE A 544 -20.75 2.96 -14.33
N ASP A 545 -20.05 4.08 -14.41
CA ASP A 545 -20.56 5.36 -14.92
C ASP A 545 -19.44 6.02 -15.75
N TYR A 546 -19.42 5.72 -17.05
CA TYR A 546 -18.36 6.15 -17.97
C TYR A 546 -18.95 7.10 -19.02
N GLN A 547 -18.48 8.35 -19.02
CA GLN A 547 -18.82 9.34 -20.04
C GLN A 547 -17.67 9.52 -21.01
N ILE A 548 -17.88 9.15 -22.28
CA ILE A 548 -16.92 9.32 -23.37
C ILE A 548 -17.48 10.27 -24.44
N ARG A 549 -16.61 11.14 -24.96
CA ARG A 549 -16.86 11.89 -26.20
C ARG A 549 -16.15 11.18 -27.34
N LEU A 550 -16.92 10.84 -28.38
CA LEU A 550 -16.37 10.42 -29.66
C LEU A 550 -15.99 11.68 -30.44
N TYR A 551 -14.84 11.66 -31.12
CA TYR A 551 -14.31 12.78 -31.88
C TYR A 551 -14.44 12.49 -33.37
#